data_AF-A0A932P9S0-F1
#
_entry.id   AF-A0A932P9S0-F1
#
_cell.length_a   1.000
_cell.length_b   1.000
_cell.length_c   1.000
_cell.angle_alpha   90.00
_cell.angle_beta   90.00
_cell.angle_gamma   90.00
#
_symmetry.space_group_name_H-M   'P 1'
#
loop_
_entity.id
_entity.type
_entity.pdbx_description
1 polymer ?
#
loop_
_entity_poly.entity_id
_entity_poly.type
_entity_poly.pdbx_seq_one_letter_code
_entity_poly.pdbx_strand_id
1 'polypeptide(L)'
;GRCVDRDDIDATADFISDGYGVPSPAGMEATRLLAQTEGILMDPVYTAKALAALIADVRGGRWSRGQNVTFLHTGGTPAVFAYHHEFAAEFAPNSLGSRL
;
A
#
# COMPACT_ATOMS: atom_id res chain seq x y z
N GLY A 1 19.67 -28.64 -6.06
CA GLY A 1 18.74 -27.52 -6.18
C GLY A 1 19.40 -26.42 -6.98
N ARG A 2 18.62 -25.60 -7.68
CA ARG A 2 19.14 -24.39 -8.34
C ARG A 2 19.58 -23.38 -7.25
N CYS A 3 20.71 -22.70 -7.45
CA CYS A 3 21.10 -21.56 -6.62
C CYS A 3 20.24 -20.34 -7.00
N VAL A 4 19.92 -19.51 -6.01
CA VAL A 4 19.21 -18.23 -6.21
C VAL A 4 20.26 -17.15 -6.35
N ASP A 5 20.26 -16.44 -7.48
CA ASP A 5 21.14 -15.30 -7.72
C ASP A 5 20.49 -14.01 -7.26
N ARG A 6 21.27 -12.94 -7.07
CA ARG A 6 20.73 -11.65 -6.61
C ARG A 6 19.64 -11.11 -7.54
N ASP A 7 19.78 -11.33 -8.84
CA ASP A 7 18.86 -10.84 -9.87
C ASP A 7 17.54 -11.64 -9.90
N ASP A 8 17.43 -12.74 -9.13
CA ASP A 8 16.17 -13.45 -8.93
C ASP A 8 15.25 -12.75 -7.92
N ILE A 9 15.76 -11.76 -7.18
CA ILE A 9 15.04 -11.05 -6.12
C ILE A 9 14.83 -9.60 -6.51
N ASP A 10 13.56 -9.22 -6.61
CA ASP A 10 13.13 -7.86 -6.83
C ASP A 10 12.64 -7.25 -5.52
N ALA A 11 13.37 -6.26 -5.00
CA ALA A 11 13.07 -5.61 -3.74
C ALA A 11 13.36 -4.10 -3.84
N THR A 12 12.45 -3.29 -3.30
CA THR A 12 12.59 -1.84 -3.21
C THR A 12 12.34 -1.34 -1.79
N ALA A 13 13.04 -0.27 -1.42
CA ALA A 13 12.85 0.48 -0.18
C ALA A 13 12.10 1.81 -0.39
N ASP A 14 11.70 2.13 -1.62
CA ASP A 14 11.21 3.46 -2.00
C ASP A 14 9.87 3.83 -1.34
N PHE A 15 9.11 2.84 -0.85
CA PHE A 15 7.79 3.01 -0.23
C PHE A 15 7.82 2.98 1.30
N ILE A 16 8.99 2.89 1.93
CA ILE A 16 9.13 2.89 3.39
C ILE A 16 8.78 4.27 3.98
N SER A 17 8.97 5.37 3.23
CA SER A 17 8.81 6.75 3.70
C SER A 17 9.74 7.06 4.87
N ASP A 18 9.26 7.72 5.92
CA ASP A 18 10.07 8.22 7.05
C ASP A 18 10.56 7.10 8.00
N GLY A 19 10.23 5.84 7.70
CA GLY A 19 10.77 4.68 8.40
C GLY A 19 9.71 3.72 8.90
N TYR A 20 10.17 2.80 9.76
CA TYR A 20 9.33 1.77 10.36
C TYR A 20 8.30 2.36 11.33
N GLY A 21 7.07 1.87 11.29
CA GLY A 21 5.99 2.31 12.17
C GLY A 21 5.40 3.69 11.84
N VAL A 22 5.99 4.43 10.90
CA VAL A 22 5.47 5.73 10.44
C VAL A 22 4.59 5.51 9.20
N PRO A 23 3.28 5.85 9.25
CA PRO A 23 2.41 5.79 8.07
C PRO A 23 2.94 6.69 6.95
N SER A 24 2.77 6.28 5.70
CA SER A 24 3.17 7.08 4.53
C SER A 24 1.95 7.62 3.79
N PRO A 25 2.02 8.83 3.17
CA PRO A 25 0.91 9.36 2.37
C PRO A 25 0.47 8.41 1.26
N ALA A 26 1.43 7.74 0.60
CA ALA A 26 1.14 6.75 -0.44
C ALA A 26 0.45 5.50 0.14
N GLY A 27 0.87 5.04 1.32
CA GLY A 27 0.21 3.94 2.01
C GLY A 27 -1.22 4.27 2.43
N MET A 28 -1.46 5.49 2.92
CA MET A 28 -2.81 5.95 3.28
C MET A 28 -3.71 6.07 2.05
N GLU A 29 -3.20 6.60 0.92
CA GLU A 29 -3.94 6.62 -0.36
C GLU A 29 -4.28 5.22 -0.85
N ALA A 30 -3.33 4.29 -0.80
CA ALA A 30 -3.54 2.89 -1.17
C ALA A 30 -4.59 2.22 -0.29
N THR A 31 -4.55 2.48 1.02
CA THR A 31 -5.53 1.99 1.99
C THR A 31 -6.93 2.53 1.67
N ARG A 32 -7.05 3.84 1.42
CA ARG A 32 -8.32 4.46 1.07
C ARG A 32 -8.88 3.91 -0.24
N LEU A 33 -8.04 3.76 -1.26
CA LEU A 33 -8.45 3.20 -2.55
C LEU A 33 -9.04 1.81 -2.35
N LEU A 34 -8.31 0.90 -1.70
CA LEU A 34 -8.75 -0.48 -1.51
C LEU A 34 -9.97 -0.59 -0.59
N ALA A 35 -10.08 0.27 0.42
CA ALA A 35 -11.25 0.34 1.27
C ALA A 35 -12.49 0.78 0.48
N GLN A 36 -12.35 1.72 -0.45
CA GLN A 36 -13.45 2.23 -1.27
C GLN A 36 -13.86 1.27 -2.39
N THR A 37 -12.91 0.54 -2.99
CA THR A 37 -13.20 -0.35 -4.11
C THR A 37 -13.57 -1.76 -3.67
N GLU A 38 -12.92 -2.29 -2.63
CA GLU A 38 -13.04 -3.70 -2.23
C GLU A 38 -13.53 -3.87 -0.77
N GLY A 39 -13.67 -2.78 0.00
CA GLY A 39 -14.11 -2.87 1.40
C GLY A 39 -13.04 -3.44 2.35
N ILE A 40 -11.76 -3.43 1.96
CA ILE A 40 -10.66 -4.00 2.74
C ILE A 40 -9.77 -2.90 3.32
N LEU A 41 -9.57 -2.91 4.63
CA LEU A 41 -8.65 -2.01 5.34
C LEU A 41 -7.26 -2.62 5.48
N MET A 42 -6.23 -1.86 5.11
CA MET A 42 -4.83 -2.22 5.26
C MET A 42 -4.24 -1.67 6.55
N ASP A 43 -3.17 -2.29 7.04
CA ASP A 43 -2.37 -1.74 8.12
C ASP A 43 -1.39 -0.67 7.59
N PRO A 44 -1.18 0.45 8.30
CA PRO A 44 -0.37 1.55 7.80
C PRO A 44 1.14 1.30 7.89
N VAL A 45 1.58 0.22 8.55
CA VAL A 45 2.99 -0.07 8.81
C VAL A 45 3.60 -0.95 7.71
N TYR A 46 2.85 -1.95 7.22
CA TYR A 46 3.33 -2.96 6.29
C TYR A 46 2.51 -3.01 4.99
N THR A 47 1.30 -3.54 5.06
CA THR A 47 0.50 -3.93 3.89
C THR A 47 0.09 -2.74 3.05
N ALA A 48 -0.20 -1.60 3.67
CA ALA A 48 -0.46 -0.35 2.95
C ALA A 48 0.74 0.11 2.10
N LYS A 49 1.97 -0.02 2.62
CA LYS A 49 3.18 0.40 1.90
C LYS A 49 3.48 -0.54 0.72
N ALA A 50 3.29 -1.85 0.92
CA ALA A 50 3.43 -2.83 -0.14
C ALA A 50 2.38 -2.62 -1.25
N LEU A 51 1.13 -2.30 -0.88
CA LEU A 51 0.08 -2.01 -1.84
C LEU A 51 0.35 -0.71 -2.61
N ALA A 52 0.86 0.31 -1.93
CA ALA A 52 1.28 1.56 -2.57
C ALA A 52 2.35 1.32 -3.65
N ALA A 53 3.32 0.44 -3.37
CA ALA A 53 4.33 0.04 -4.36
C ALA A 53 3.69 -0.64 -5.58
N LEU A 54 2.78 -1.60 -5.36
CA LEU A 54 2.06 -2.27 -6.45
C LEU A 54 1.22 -1.28 -7.29
N ILE A 55 0.51 -0.36 -6.64
CA ILE A 55 -0.28 0.67 -7.34
C ILE A 55 0.63 1.56 -8.19
N ALA A 56 1.78 1.97 -7.65
CA ALA A 56 2.76 2.76 -8.39
C ALA A 56 3.34 1.99 -9.58
N ASP A 57 3.66 0.71 -9.42
CA ASP A 57 4.12 -0.16 -10.51
C ASP A 57 3.09 -0.27 -11.64
N VAL A 58 1.81 -0.48 -11.29
CA VAL A 58 0.71 -0.55 -12.27
C VAL A 58 0.55 0.80 -12.99
N ARG A 59 0.51 1.91 -12.25
CA ARG A 59 0.41 3.27 -12.81
C ARG A 59 1.63 3.62 -13.69
N GLY A 60 2.80 3.10 -13.34
CA GLY A 60 4.06 3.27 -14.08
C GLY A 60 4.24 2.33 -15.26
N GLY A 61 3.30 1.41 -15.52
CA GLY A 61 3.34 0.50 -16.66
C GLY A 61 4.34 -0.65 -16.53
N ARG A 62 4.80 -0.96 -15.31
CA ARG A 62 5.66 -2.13 -15.06
C ARG A 62 4.97 -3.45 -15.42
N TRP A 63 3.66 -3.50 -15.23
CA TRP A 63 2.81 -4.65 -15.54
C TRP A 63 1.99 -4.38 -16.80
N SER A 64 1.89 -5.39 -17.68
CA SER A 64 1.11 -5.26 -18.92
C SER A 64 -0.39 -5.26 -18.65
N ARG A 65 -1.17 -4.59 -19.50
CA ARG A 65 -2.64 -4.62 -19.41
C ARG A 65 -3.15 -6.06 -19.51
N GLY A 66 -3.96 -6.48 -18.54
CA GLY A 66 -4.50 -7.85 -18.47
C GLY A 66 -3.53 -8.89 -17.89
N GLN A 67 -2.34 -8.49 -17.45
CA GLN A 67 -1.46 -9.36 -16.68
C GLN A 67 -2.04 -9.58 -15.27
N ASN A 68 -2.08 -10.84 -14.84
CA ASN A 68 -2.52 -11.18 -13.49
C ASN A 68 -1.37 -10.99 -12.50
N VAL A 69 -1.62 -10.22 -11.44
CA VAL A 69 -0.68 -10.01 -10.33
C VAL A 69 -1.37 -10.41 -9.03
N THR A 70 -0.74 -11.27 -8.24
CA THR A 70 -1.26 -11.68 -6.94
C THR A 70 -0.63 -10.82 -5.85
N PHE A 71 -1.45 -10.06 -5.14
CA PHE A 71 -1.02 -9.34 -3.94
C PHE A 71 -1.21 -10.21 -2.70
N LEU A 72 -0.14 -10.43 -1.93
CA LEU A 72 -0.22 -11.14 -0.65
C LEU A 72 -0.56 -10.14 0.47
N HIS A 73 -1.83 -10.08 0.85
CA HIS A 73 -2.25 -9.30 2.01
C HIS A 73 -1.87 -10.04 3.31
N THR A 74 -0.80 -9.58 3.96
CA THR A 74 -0.22 -10.23 5.16
C THR A 74 -0.95 -9.90 6.48
N GLY A 75 -2.06 -9.16 6.44
CA GLY A 75 -2.84 -8.77 7.61
C GLY A 75 -2.40 -7.45 8.24
N GLY A 76 -2.30 -7.41 9.57
CA GLY A 76 -1.94 -6.20 10.33
C GLY A 76 -3.12 -5.27 10.67
N THR A 77 -4.33 -5.55 10.18
CA THR A 77 -5.54 -4.73 10.34
C THR A 77 -5.82 -4.25 11.78
N PRO A 78 -5.55 -4.99 12.87
CA PRO A 78 -5.71 -4.45 14.23
C PRO A 78 -4.93 -3.16 14.50
N ALA A 79 -3.84 -2.90 13.77
CA ALA A 79 -3.09 -1.64 13.88
C ALA A 79 -3.95 -0.40 13.54
N VAL A 80 -5.01 -0.54 12.73
CA VAL A 80 -5.93 0.56 12.41
C VAL A 80 -6.45 1.26 13.69
N PHE A 81 -6.69 0.50 14.76
CA PHE A 81 -7.17 1.07 16.03
C PHE A 81 -6.07 1.84 16.78
N ALA A 82 -4.81 1.43 16.65
CA ALA A 82 -3.68 2.17 17.22
C ALA A 82 -3.42 3.47 16.45
N TYR A 83 -3.58 3.46 15.13
CA TYR A 83 -3.39 4.60 14.21
C TYR A 83 -4.72 5.33 13.87
N HIS A 84 -5.66 5.34 14.81
CA HIS A 84 -7.01 5.86 14.57
C HIS A 84 -7.04 7.35 14.20
N HIS A 85 -6.06 8.15 14.64
CA HIS A 85 -5.97 9.57 14.28
C HIS A 85 -5.64 9.76 12.79
N GLU A 86 -4.71 8.97 12.28
CA GLU A 86 -4.30 8.99 10.87
C GLU A 86 -5.43 8.50 9.96
N PHE A 87 -6.16 7.47 10.39
CA PHE A 87 -7.37 7.03 9.68
C PHE A 87 -8.47 8.08 9.74
N ALA A 88 -8.72 8.71 10.89
CA ALA A 88 -9.70 9.77 10.99
C ALA A 88 -9.36 10.95 10.05
N ALA A 89 -8.07 11.29 9.91
CA ALA A 89 -7.62 12.34 9.00
C ALA A 89 -7.81 11.96 7.51
N GLU A 90 -7.39 10.76 7.10
CA GLU A 90 -7.50 10.29 5.70
C GLU A 90 -8.97 10.15 5.25
N PHE A 91 -9.84 9.66 6.14
CA PHE A 91 -11.24 9.38 5.83
C PHE A 91 -12.22 10.51 6.25
N ALA A 92 -11.72 11.66 6.72
CA ALA A 92 -12.57 12.78 7.09
C ALA A 92 -13.39 13.31 5.89
N PRO A 93 -14.64 13.78 6.09
CA PRO A 93 -15.51 14.24 4.99
C PRO A 93 -14.89 15.33 4.09
N ASN A 94 -13.95 16.13 4.62
CA ASN A 94 -13.28 17.21 3.90
C ASN A 94 -11.96 16.78 3.24
N SER A 95 -11.50 15.53 3.40
CA SER A 95 -10.37 14.99 2.64
C SER A 95 -10.71 14.70 1.17
N LEU A 96 -12.00 14.79 0.81
CA LEU A 96 -12.55 14.71 -0.56
C LEU A 96 -12.21 15.94 -1.44
N GLY A 97 -11.49 16.93 -0.91
CA GLY A 97 -11.10 18.14 -1.62
C GLY A 97 -9.87 17.95 -2.52
N SER A 98 -10.10 17.84 -3.83
CA SER A 98 -9.14 17.81 -4.95
C SER A 98 -8.55 16.43 -5.28
N ARG A 99 -8.87 15.96 -6.51
CA ARG A 99 -8.20 14.93 -7.34
C ARG A 99 -9.18 13.94 -8.00
N LEU A 100 -10.27 14.47 -8.55
CA LEU A 100 -10.81 14.00 -9.82
C LEU A 100 -10.53 15.09 -10.86
#